data_AF-A0AAJ1R0P9-F1
#
_entry.id   AF-A0AAJ1R0P9-F1
#
_cell.length_a   1.000
_cell.length_b   1.000
_cell.length_c   1.000
_cell.angle_alpha   90.00
_cell.angle_beta   90.00
_cell.angle_gamma   90.00
#
_symmetry.space_group_name_H-M   'P 1'
#
loop_
_entity.id
_entity.type
_entity.pdbx_description
1 polymer ?
#
loop_
_entity_poly.entity_id
_entity_poly.type
_entity_poly.pdbx_seq_one_letter_code
_entity_poly.pdbx_strand_id
1 'polypeptide(L)' 'MSSCKHPPDKQTLVVVSAVLGCETTRVQCTNCNQFLTEPKTDC' A
#
# COMPACT_ATOMS: atom_id res chain seq x y z
N MET A 1 12.81 -3.42 18.76
CA MET A 1 12.35 -2.88 17.46
C MET A 1 10.86 -2.66 17.57
N SER A 2 10.44 -1.39 17.51
CA SER A 2 9.13 -0.92 17.93
C SER A 2 8.00 -1.48 17.06
N SER A 3 6.97 -1.98 17.73
CA SER A 3 5.69 -2.39 17.16
C SER A 3 5.08 -1.20 16.41
N CYS A 4 5.27 -1.11 15.08
CA CYS A 4 4.56 -0.14 14.26
C CYS A 4 3.08 -0.50 14.39
N LYS A 5 2.34 0.24 15.22
CA LYS A 5 0.88 0.23 15.13
C LYS A 5 0.59 0.85 13.77
N HIS A 6 -0.17 0.18 12.93
CA HIS A 6 -0.56 0.65 11.60
C HIS A 6 -1.94 1.29 11.69
N PRO A 7 -2.10 2.46 12.37
CA PRO A 7 -3.41 3.04 12.54
C PRO A 7 -3.98 3.37 11.15
N PRO A 8 -5.31 3.23 10.98
CA PRO A 8 -5.96 3.43 9.68
C PRO A 8 -5.72 4.82 9.09
N ASP A 9 -5.51 5.85 9.92
CA ASP A 9 -5.20 7.22 9.45
C ASP A 9 -3.82 7.36 8.78
N LYS A 10 -2.92 6.40 9.01
CA LYS A 10 -1.58 6.35 8.38
C LYS A 10 -1.51 5.37 7.22
N GLN A 11 -2.61 4.73 6.86
CA GLN A 11 -2.69 3.84 5.71
C GLN A 11 -3.06 4.62 4.46
N THR A 12 -2.30 4.45 3.39
CA THR A 12 -2.56 5.10 2.11
C THR A 12 -2.50 4.07 0.99
N LEU A 13 -3.36 4.22 -0.01
CA LEU A 13 -3.33 3.38 -1.21
C LEU A 13 -2.30 3.96 -2.18
N VAL A 14 -1.31 3.17 -2.55
CA VAL A 14 -0.27 3.55 -3.49
C VAL A 14 -0.32 2.68 -4.74
N VAL A 15 -0.16 3.31 -5.90
CA VAL A 15 0.04 2.61 -7.18
C VAL A 15 1.50 2.22 -7.27
N VAL A 16 1.79 0.91 -7.31
CA VAL A 16 3.15 0.37 -7.36
C VAL A 16 3.57 -0.02 -8.79
N SER A 17 2.61 -0.19 -9.69
CA SER A 17 2.84 -0.44 -11.11
C SER A 17 1.62 0.02 -11.90
N ALA A 18 1.84 0.58 -13.09
CA ALA A 18 0.78 0.91 -14.03
C ALA A 18 1.23 0.45 -15.43
N VAL A 19 0.48 -0.46 -16.03
CA VAL A 19 0.79 -1.05 -17.33
C VAL A 19 -0.46 -1.02 -18.18
N LEU A 20 -0.46 -0.25 -19.28
CA LEU A 20 -1.48 -0.23 -20.35
C LEU A 20 -2.87 -0.76 -19.96
N GLY A 21 -3.64 0.05 -19.22
CA GLY A 21 -5.01 -0.27 -18.81
C GLY A 21 -5.13 -1.04 -17.51
N CYS A 22 -4.02 -1.40 -16.87
CA CYS A 22 -3.99 -2.07 -15.58
C CYS A 22 -3.19 -1.26 -14.54
N GLU A 23 -3.74 -1.10 -13.34
CA GLU A 23 -3.07 -0.46 -12.20
C GLU A 23 -2.91 -1.47 -11.05
N THR A 24 -1.69 -1.65 -10.57
CA THR A 24 -1.40 -2.44 -9.37
C THR A 24 -1.29 -1.51 -8.16
N THR A 25 -2.17 -1.72 -7.18
CA THR A 25 -2.26 -0.92 -5.95
C THR A 25 -1.91 -1.74 -4.71
N ARG A 26 -1.40 -1.06 -3.67
CA ARG A 26 -1.12 -1.63 -2.33
C ARG A 26 -1.46 -0.63 -1.25
N VAL A 27 -1.86 -1.11 -0.07
CA VAL A 27 -1.95 -0.26 1.12
C VAL A 27 -0.57 -0.18 1.78
N GLN A 28 -0.06 1.04 1.94
CA GLN A 28 1.20 1.32 2.62
C GLN A 28 0.93 2.12 3.91
N CYS A 29 1.60 1.76 5.00
CA CYS A 29 1.66 2.59 6.20
C CYS A 29 2.72 3.67 6.00
N THR A 30 2.33 4.94 5.95
CA THR A 30 3.25 6.08 5.75
C THR A 30 4.26 6.25 6.90
N ASN A 31 3.93 5.77 8.10
CA ASN A 31 4.77 5.93 9.28
C ASN A 31 5.98 4.98 9.30
N CYS A 32 5.77 3.71 8.91
CA CYS A 32 6.84 2.71 8.84
C CYS A 32 7.22 2.30 7.40
N ASN A 33 6.62 2.96 6.40
CA ASN A 33 6.79 2.68 4.96
C ASN A 33 6.61 1.20 4.57
N GLN A 34 5.82 0.44 5.34
CA GLN A 34 5.55 -0.98 5.10
C GLN A 34 4.25 -1.18 4.34
N PHE A 35 4.26 -2.14 3.41
CA PHE A 35 3.05 -2.60 2.74
C PHE A 35 2.25 -3.53 3.65
N LEU A 36 0.98 -3.21 3.86
CA LEU A 36 0.08 -3.93 4.76
C LEU A 36 -0.78 -4.95 4.04
N THR A 37 -0.96 -4.79 2.73
CA THR A 37 -1.76 -5.69 1.90
C THR A 37 -0.95 -6.27 0.76
N GLU A 38 -1.45 -7.39 0.25
CA GLU A 38 -1.02 -7.93 -1.03
C GLU A 38 -1.37 -6.94 -2.16
N PRO A 39 -0.59 -6.96 -3.26
CA PRO A 39 -0.90 -6.17 -4.45
C PRO A 39 -2.22 -6.61 -5.09
N LYS A 40 -3.03 -5.62 -5.44
CA LYS A 40 -4.24 -5.81 -6.23
C LYS A 40 -4.06 -5.12 -7.58
N THR A 41 -4.25 -5.87 -8.65
CA THR A 41 -4.26 -5.32 -10.01
C THR A 41 -5.70 -5.13 -10.46
N ASP A 42 -6.04 -3.92 -10.86
CA ASP A 42 -7.32 -3.55 -11.45
C ASP A 42 -7.11 -3.30 -12.95
N CYS A 43 -7.90 -4.01 -13.77
CA CYS A 43 -8.07 -3.90 -15.21
C CYS A 43 -9.57 -4.12 -15.47
#